data_AF-A0A3D3LRT3-F1
#
_entry.id   AF-A0A3D3LRT3-F1
#
_cell.length_a   1.000
_cell.length_b   1.000
_cell.length_c   1.000
_cell.angle_alpha   90.00
_cell.angle_beta   90.00
_cell.angle_gamma   90.00
#
_symmetry.space_group_name_H-M   'P 1'
#
loop_
_entity.id
_entity.type
_entity.pdbx_description
1 polymer ?
#
loop_
_entity_poly.entity_id
_entity_poly.type
_entity_poly.pdbx_seq_one_letter_code
_entity_poly.pdbx_strand_id
1 'polypeptide(L)'
;PNRLIASSIGVALPSDDSHYGYISEHHPYGQTEKVSGEYAEDLAATMLATTLGVEFNPETAWNERENVYKSSNKIFKSFNITQSAEGDKNGLWTTTIACAVMLP
;
A
#
# COMPACT_ATOMS: atom_id res chain seq x y z
N PRO A 1 23.41 1.23 -10.71
CA PRO A 1 23.97 2.22 -9.76
C PRO A 1 23.02 3.43 -9.61
N ASN A 2 22.83 3.96 -8.40
CA ASN A 2 22.00 5.13 -8.07
C ASN A 2 20.52 5.07 -8.46
N ARG A 3 19.98 3.89 -8.73
CA ARG A 3 18.53 3.74 -8.93
C ARG A 3 17.86 3.65 -7.57
N LEU A 4 16.86 4.50 -7.33
CA LEU A 4 16.00 4.37 -6.17
C LEU A 4 15.16 3.10 -6.30
N ILE A 5 15.22 2.23 -5.30
CA ILE A 5 14.39 1.04 -5.17
C ILE A 5 13.56 1.14 -3.90
N ALA A 6 12.37 0.57 -3.90
CA ALA A 6 11.54 0.48 -2.72
C ALA A 6 10.86 -0.88 -2.60
N SER A 7 10.49 -1.24 -1.38
CA SER A 7 9.61 -2.37 -1.06
C SER A 7 8.57 -1.88 -0.07
N SER A 8 7.30 -2.06 -0.40
CA SER A 8 6.17 -1.57 0.37
C SER A 8 5.20 -2.69 0.67
N ILE A 9 4.63 -2.66 1.87
CA ILE A 9 3.47 -3.45 2.27
C ILE A 9 2.35 -2.48 2.66
N GLY A 10 1.18 -2.64 2.04
CA GLY A 10 -0.04 -1.95 2.43
C GLY A 10 -0.94 -2.89 3.24
N VAL A 11 -1.67 -2.34 4.20
CA VAL A 11 -2.60 -3.07 5.06
C VAL A 11 -3.91 -2.31 5.14
N ALA A 12 -5.04 -3.01 5.01
CA ALA A 12 -6.37 -2.48 5.26
C ALA A 12 -7.14 -3.42 6.19
N LEU A 13 -7.65 -2.87 7.29
CA LEU A 13 -8.36 -3.58 8.34
C LEU A 13 -9.82 -3.09 8.41
N PRO A 14 -10.82 -3.98 8.28
CA PRO A 14 -12.21 -3.60 8.48
C PRO A 14 -12.44 -3.15 9.93
N SER A 15 -13.44 -2.29 10.17
CA SER A 15 -13.89 -1.99 11.53
C SER A 15 -14.74 -3.09 12.16
N ASP A 16 -15.23 -4.05 11.36
CA ASP A 16 -15.96 -5.22 11.82
C ASP A 16 -15.02 -6.44 11.85
N ASP A 17 -14.72 -6.90 13.06
CA ASP A 17 -13.81 -8.04 13.31
C ASP A 17 -14.34 -9.38 12.78
N SER A 18 -15.60 -9.46 12.33
CA SER A 18 -16.12 -10.64 11.63
C SER A 18 -15.65 -10.75 10.17
N HIS A 19 -15.02 -9.70 9.64
CA HIS A 19 -14.47 -9.65 8.28
C HIS A 19 -12.94 -9.72 8.29
N TYR A 20 -12.38 -10.25 7.21
CA TYR A 20 -10.93 -10.27 7.02
C TYR A 20 -10.41 -8.94 6.46
N GLY A 21 -9.16 -8.62 6.78
CA GLY A 21 -8.43 -7.51 6.18
C GLY A 21 -7.69 -7.89 4.90
N TYR A 22 -7.09 -6.89 4.26
CA TYR A 22 -6.28 -7.05 3.05
C TYR A 22 -4.84 -6.60 3.28
N ILE A 23 -3.93 -7.31 2.62
CA ILE A 23 -2.52 -6.95 2.52
C ILE A 23 -2.18 -6.83 1.03
N SER A 24 -1.40 -5.83 0.69
CA SER A 24 -0.86 -5.61 -0.65
C SER A 24 0.66 -5.43 -0.59
N GLU A 25 1.32 -5.63 -1.72
CA GLU A 25 2.76 -5.40 -1.88
C GLU A 25 3.04 -4.52 -3.10
N HIS A 26 4.16 -3.78 -3.06
CA HIS A 26 4.62 -2.99 -4.21
C HIS A 26 6.15 -2.85 -4.19
N HIS A 27 6.78 -3.09 -5.35
CA HIS A 27 8.24 -3.08 -5.51
C HIS A 27 8.68 -2.25 -6.73
N PRO A 28 8.76 -0.92 -6.59
CA PRO A 28 9.04 -0.05 -7.73
C PRO A 28 10.52 0.30 -7.91
N TYR A 29 10.79 0.83 -9.10
CA TYR A 29 12.04 1.49 -9.47
C TYR A 29 11.77 2.98 -9.73
N GLY A 30 12.60 3.87 -9.17
CA GLY A 30 12.52 5.31 -9.41
C GLY A 30 11.35 6.02 -8.72
N GLN A 31 10.64 5.34 -7.80
CA GLN A 31 9.60 5.94 -6.97
C GLN A 31 10.14 6.24 -5.58
N THR A 32 9.68 7.34 -4.98
CA THR A 32 10.01 7.67 -3.60
C THR A 32 9.34 6.71 -2.63
N GLU A 33 9.88 6.62 -1.41
CA GLU A 33 9.28 5.87 -0.31
C GLU A 33 7.79 6.21 -0.14
N LYS A 34 7.47 7.51 -0.12
CA LYS A 34 6.10 8.01 0.04
C LYS A 34 5.17 7.52 -1.07
N VAL A 35 5.55 7.69 -2.33
CA VAL A 35 4.71 7.26 -3.48
C VAL A 35 4.51 5.76 -3.47
N SER A 36 5.57 5.01 -3.16
CA SER A 36 5.52 3.54 -3.11
C SER A 36 4.58 3.05 -2.00
N GLY A 37 4.67 3.70 -0.83
CA GLY A 37 3.84 3.41 0.33
C GLY A 37 2.37 3.77 0.13
N GLU A 38 2.09 4.98 -0.36
CA GLU A 38 0.72 5.42 -0.68
C GLU A 38 0.06 4.50 -1.72
N TYR A 39 0.82 4.04 -2.72
CA TYR A 39 0.33 3.08 -3.70
C TYR A 39 -0.03 1.72 -3.07
N ALA A 40 0.85 1.17 -2.23
CA ALA A 40 0.58 -0.11 -1.57
C ALA A 40 -0.64 0.03 -0.63
N GLU A 41 -0.69 1.08 0.19
CA GLU A 41 -1.82 1.32 1.09
C GLU A 41 -3.16 1.41 0.35
N ASP A 42 -3.20 2.20 -0.71
CA ASP A 42 -4.37 2.39 -1.55
C ASP A 42 -4.83 1.09 -2.21
N LEU A 43 -3.88 0.26 -2.64
CA LEU A 43 -4.19 -1.05 -3.21
C LEU A 43 -4.89 -1.94 -2.17
N ALA A 44 -4.38 -2.01 -0.94
CA ALA A 44 -5.02 -2.79 0.13
C ALA A 44 -6.40 -2.23 0.50
N ALA A 45 -6.51 -0.91 0.63
CA ALA A 45 -7.76 -0.20 0.90
C ALA A 45 -8.81 -0.46 -0.19
N THR A 46 -8.39 -0.38 -1.44
CA THR A 46 -9.22 -0.68 -2.62
C THR A 46 -9.74 -2.10 -2.58
N MET A 47 -8.87 -3.09 -2.35
CA MET A 47 -9.26 -4.49 -2.27
C MET A 47 -10.32 -4.71 -1.19
N LEU A 48 -10.12 -4.17 0.02
CA LEU A 48 -11.12 -4.23 1.09
C LEU A 48 -12.43 -3.54 0.70
N ALA A 49 -12.37 -2.33 0.15
CA ALA A 49 -13.56 -1.56 -0.23
C ALA A 49 -14.42 -2.30 -1.27
N THR A 50 -13.81 -2.98 -2.25
CA THR A 50 -14.54 -3.77 -3.24
C THR A 50 -15.32 -4.92 -2.60
N THR A 51 -14.76 -5.60 -1.60
CA THR A 51 -15.50 -6.65 -0.86
C THR A 51 -16.65 -6.13 -0.02
N LEU A 52 -16.54 -4.90 0.44
CA LEU A 52 -17.62 -4.24 1.17
C LEU A 52 -18.68 -3.67 0.22
N GLY A 53 -18.54 -3.79 -1.10
CA GLY A 53 -19.52 -3.29 -2.08
C GLY A 53 -19.42 -1.78 -2.31
N VAL A 54 -18.24 -1.18 -2.14
CA VAL A 54 -17.95 0.17 -2.62
C VAL A 54 -17.52 0.06 -4.09
N GLU A 55 -18.14 0.84 -4.97
CA GLU A 55 -17.76 0.85 -6.39
C GLU A 55 -16.33 1.35 -6.56
N PHE A 56 -15.53 0.57 -7.30
CA PHE A 56 -14.16 0.92 -7.65
C PHE A 56 -14.11 1.45 -9.09
N ASN A 57 -13.63 2.68 -9.25
CA ASN A 57 -13.28 3.24 -10.55
C ASN A 57 -11.75 3.43 -10.63
N PRO A 58 -11.05 2.65 -11.49
CA PRO A 58 -9.59 2.74 -11.63
C PRO A 58 -9.11 4.06 -12.24
N GLU A 59 -9.98 4.80 -12.94
CA GLU A 59 -9.66 6.09 -13.56
C GLU A 59 -9.72 7.25 -12.56
N THR A 60 -10.24 7.01 -11.35
CA THR A 60 -10.39 8.04 -10.32
C THR A 60 -9.06 8.28 -9.60
N ALA A 61 -8.69 9.55 -9.47
CA ALA A 61 -7.44 9.94 -8.82
C ALA A 61 -7.40 9.47 -7.35
N TRP A 62 -6.21 9.20 -6.83
CA TRP A 62 -6.01 8.70 -5.46
C TRP A 62 -6.72 9.57 -4.40
N ASN A 63 -6.52 10.90 -4.46
CA ASN A 63 -7.17 11.85 -3.54
C ASN A 63 -8.71 11.76 -3.59
N GLU A 64 -9.26 11.49 -4.77
CA GLU A 64 -10.71 11.36 -4.94
C GLU A 64 -11.21 10.02 -4.39
N ARG A 65 -10.46 8.93 -4.59
CA ARG A 65 -10.77 7.60 -4.00
C ARG A 65 -10.72 7.63 -2.48
N GLU A 66 -9.72 8.29 -1.90
CA GLU A 66 -9.59 8.45 -0.45
C GLU A 66 -10.81 9.17 0.15
N ASN A 67 -11.30 10.22 -0.54
CA ASN A 67 -12.51 10.94 -0.13
C ASN A 67 -13.78 10.09 -0.23
N VAL A 68 -13.90 9.23 -1.25
CA VAL A 68 -15.02 8.28 -1.39
C VAL A 68 -15.05 7.30 -0.21
N TYR A 69 -13.90 6.75 0.19
CA TYR A 69 -13.82 5.85 1.34
C TYR A 69 -14.26 6.54 2.63
N LYS A 70 -13.73 7.74 2.91
CA LYS A 70 -14.11 8.55 4.08
C LYS A 70 -15.60 8.91 4.09
N SER A 71 -16.20 9.13 2.93
CA SER A 71 -17.62 9.50 2.78
C SER A 71 -18.57 8.32 2.81
N SER A 72 -18.09 7.09 2.55
CA SER A 72 -18.91 5.88 2.43
C SER A 72 -19.47 5.34 3.75
N ASN A 73 -19.11 5.94 4.89
CA ASN A 73 -19.45 5.48 6.25
C ASN A 73 -18.96 4.04 6.59
N LYS A 74 -18.28 3.38 5.67
CA LYS A 74 -17.59 2.10 5.88
C LYS A 74 -16.18 2.42 6.33
N ILE A 75 -16.08 2.68 7.63
CA ILE A 75 -14.81 3.01 8.27
C ILE A 75 -13.95 1.75 8.22
N PHE A 76 -12.75 1.85 7.66
CA PHE A 76 -11.70 0.85 7.75
C PHE A 76 -10.38 1.58 7.97
N LYS A 77 -9.44 0.93 8.65
CA LYS A 77 -8.12 1.50 8.92
C LYS A 77 -7.15 1.00 7.86
N SER A 78 -6.48 1.91 7.17
CA SER A 78 -5.36 1.59 6.28
C SER A 78 -4.04 2.14 6.82
N PHE A 79 -2.94 1.50 6.46
CA PHE A 79 -1.58 2.00 6.67
C PHE A 79 -0.60 1.24 5.76
N ASN A 80 0.64 1.74 5.64
CA ASN A 80 1.72 1.04 4.95
C ASN A 80 3.03 1.03 5.76
N ILE A 81 3.90 0.09 5.40
CA ILE A 81 5.31 0.06 5.77
C ILE A 81 6.12 0.00 4.48
N THR A 82 7.05 0.95 4.30
CA THR A 82 7.89 1.01 3.12
C THR A 82 9.35 1.18 3.51
N GLN A 83 10.24 0.48 2.79
CA GLN A 83 11.66 0.73 2.82
C GLN A 83 12.15 1.15 1.44
N SER A 84 12.95 2.21 1.38
CA SER A 84 13.59 2.67 0.14
C SER A 84 15.11 2.78 0.28
N ALA A 85 15.84 2.63 -0.82
CA ALA A 85 17.28 2.78 -0.86
C ALA A 85 17.75 3.20 -2.26
N GLU A 86 18.78 4.03 -2.33
CA GLU A 86 19.51 4.26 -3.57
C GLU A 86 20.51 3.10 -3.78
N GLY A 87 20.51 2.52 -4.97
CA GLY A 87 21.48 1.47 -5.31
C GLY A 87 22.92 1.96 -5.18
N ASP A 88 23.78 1.18 -4.52
CA ASP A 88 25.15 1.56 -4.18
C ASP A 88 25.94 2.12 -5.39
N LYS A 89 26.63 3.24 -5.15
CA LYS A 89 27.37 3.99 -6.17
C LYS A 89 28.56 3.21 -6.75
N ASN A 90 29.11 2.26 -6.01
CA ASN A 90 30.22 1.40 -6.44
C ASN A 90 29.74 0.11 -7.12
N GLY A 91 28.42 -0.03 -7.33
CA GLY A 91 27.83 -1.20 -7.99
C GLY A 91 27.62 -2.40 -7.07
N LEU A 92 27.70 -2.24 -5.75
CA LEU A 92 27.30 -3.30 -4.82
C LEU A 92 25.78 -3.53 -4.89
N TRP A 93 25.38 -4.76 -4.58
CA TRP A 93 23.98 -5.15 -4.59
C TRP A 93 23.27 -4.48 -3.42
N THR A 94 22.13 -3.86 -3.70
CA THR A 94 21.28 -3.20 -2.70
C THR A 94 19.91 -3.85 -2.73
N THR A 95 19.38 -4.19 -1.56
CA THR A 95 18.09 -4.85 -1.41
C THR A 95 17.27 -4.11 -0.35
N THR A 96 16.00 -3.86 -0.66
CA THR A 96 15.01 -3.37 0.30
C THR A 96 14.03 -4.49 0.61
N ILE A 97 13.49 -4.51 1.82
CA ILE A 97 12.50 -5.49 2.27
C ILE A 97 11.45 -4.76 3.11
N ALA A 98 10.19 -5.07 2.87
CA ALA A 98 9.06 -4.80 3.76
C ALA A 98 8.27 -6.10 3.91
N CYS A 99 7.68 -6.35 5.08
CA CYS A 99 7.00 -7.61 5.35
C CYS A 99 5.79 -7.44 6.28
N ALA A 100 4.77 -8.25 6.06
CA ALA A 100 3.72 -8.54 7.03
C ALA A 100 3.97 -9.95 7.59
N VAL A 101 4.14 -10.06 8.91
CA VAL A 101 4.45 -11.33 9.57
C VAL A 101 3.28 -11.73 10.46
N MET A 102 2.61 -12.83 10.11
CA MET A 102 1.55 -13.41 10.92
C MET A 102 2.17 -14.27 12.01
N LEU A 103 1.84 -13.96 13.27
CA LEU A 103 2.32 -14.69 14.44
C LEU A 103 1.19 -15.59 15.01
N PRO A 104 1.54 -16.74 15.62
CA PRO A 104 0.57 -17.62 16.28
C PRO A 104 0.01 -17.03 17.58
#